data_AF-A0A9X8X9H8-F1
#
_entry.id   AF-A0A9X8X9H8-F1
#
_cell.length_a   1.000
_cell.length_b   1.000
_cell.length_c   1.000
_cell.angle_alpha   90.00
_cell.angle_beta   90.00
_cell.angle_gamma   90.00
#
_symmetry.space_group_name_H-M   'P 1'
#
loop_
_entity.id
_entity.type
_entity.pdbx_description
1 polymer ?
#
loop_
_entity_poly.entity_id
_entity_poly.type
_entity_poly.pdbx_seq_one_letter_code
_entity_poly.pdbx_strand_id
1 'polypeptide(L)' 'MAFIHREVYREVPPKVEYSLTELGESLRPMILLMMEWATHNMEKVLESRNAQNNSK' A
#
# COMPACT_ATOMS: atom_id res chain seq x y z
N MET A 1 3.85 10.98 -12.73
CA MET A 1 3.58 11.05 -11.27
C MET A 1 4.81 10.49 -10.58
N ALA A 2 5.25 10.99 -9.43
CA ALA A 2 6.55 10.63 -8.86
C ALA A 2 6.74 9.14 -8.54
N PHE A 3 5.65 8.43 -8.21
CA PHE A 3 5.70 7.00 -7.85
C PHE A 3 5.03 6.08 -8.88
N ILE A 4 4.01 6.58 -9.58
CA ILE A 4 3.24 5.84 -10.58
C ILE A 4 3.54 6.37 -11.98
N HIS A 5 4.00 5.47 -12.84
CA HIS A 5 4.09 5.67 -14.28
C HIS A 5 2.74 5.33 -14.92
N ARG A 6 2.31 6.16 -15.87
CA ARG A 6 1.06 5.99 -16.61
C ARG A 6 1.38 5.99 -18.09
N GLU A 7 1.10 4.89 -18.75
CA GLU A 7 1.33 4.72 -20.19
C GLU A 7 -0.01 4.62 -20.92
N VAL A 8 -0.12 5.32 -22.06
CA VAL A 8 -1.32 5.32 -22.89
C VAL A 8 -0.98 4.75 -24.25
N TYR A 9 -1.60 3.63 -24.60
CA TYR A 9 -1.48 2.99 -25.89
C TYR A 9 -2.60 3.47 -26.80
N ARG A 10 -2.23 4.09 -27.92
CA ARG A 10 -3.16 4.60 -28.94
C ARG A 10 -3.54 3.49 -29.92
N GLU A 11 -4.03 2.38 -29.40
CA GLU A 11 -4.62 1.29 -30.18
C GLU A 11 -6.16 1.38 -30.12
N VAL A 12 -6.86 0.56 -30.91
CA VAL A 12 -8.31 0.39 -30.80
C VAL A 12 -8.56 -1.02 -30.27
N PRO A 13 -9.16 -1.18 -29.08
CA PRO A 13 -9.60 -0.13 -28.15
C PRO A 13 -8.43 0.57 -27.42
N PRO A 14 -8.56 1.84 -27.04
CA PRO A 14 -7.50 2.54 -26.33
C PRO A 14 -7.23 1.89 -24.96
N LYS A 15 -5.95 1.64 -24.66
CA LYS A 15 -5.52 1.00 -23.40
C LYS A 15 -4.67 1.98 -22.58
N VAL A 16 -4.85 1.92 -21.26
CA VAL A 16 -4.02 2.65 -20.30
C VAL A 16 -3.46 1.66 -19.30
N GLU A 17 -2.15 1.69 -19.09
CA GLU A 17 -1.46 0.88 -18.09
C GLU A 17 -0.82 1.76 -17.03
N TYR A 18 -0.78 1.22 -15.81
CA TYR A 18 -0.14 1.85 -14.66
C TYR A 18 0.92 0.91 -14.12
N SER A 19 2.11 1.45 -13.88
CA SER A 19 3.23 0.73 -13.30
C SER A 19 3.92 1.59 -12.24
N LEU A 20 4.72 0.98 -11.38
CA LEU A 20 5.56 1.76 -10.49
C LEU A 20 6.73 2.36 -11.29
N THR A 21 7.08 3.59 -10.97
CA THR A 21 8.37 4.19 -11.34
C THR A 21 9.50 3.56 -10.52
N GLU A 22 10.76 3.78 -10.89
CA GLU A 22 11.92 3.35 -10.09
C GLU A 22 11.86 3.87 -8.65
N LEU A 23 11.44 5.12 -8.45
CA LEU A 23 11.24 5.69 -7.12
C LEU A 23 10.08 4.98 -6.38
N GLY A 24 9.00 4.63 -7.07
CA GLY A 24 7.90 3.84 -6.50
C GLY A 24 8.33 2.43 -6.11
N GLU A 25 9.16 1.78 -6.93
CA GLU A 25 9.73 0.47 -6.63
C GLU A 25 10.66 0.51 -5.41
N SER A 26 11.47 1.56 -5.25
CA SER A 26 12.31 1.73 -4.06
C SER A 26 11.52 1.82 -2.74
N LEU A 27 10.24 2.22 -2.81
CA LEU A 27 9.34 2.29 -1.66
C LEU A 27 8.69 0.94 -1.31
N ARG A 28 8.59 0.02 -2.29
CA ARG A 28 7.99 -1.31 -2.13
C ARG A 28 8.50 -2.08 -0.90
N PRO A 29 9.81 -2.24 -0.65
CA PRO A 29 10.28 -3.01 0.50
C PRO A 29 9.83 -2.43 1.84
N MET A 30 9.77 -1.09 1.97
CA MET A 30 9.29 -0.45 3.19
C MET A 30 7.79 -0.71 3.41
N ILE A 31 6.98 -0.63 2.35
CA ILE A 31 5.55 -0.95 2.44
C ILE A 31 5.35 -2.40 2.86
N LEU A 32 6.10 -3.34 2.26
CA LEU A 32 6.02 -4.76 2.62
C LEU A 32 6.41 -5.00 4.07
N LEU A 33 7.47 -4.36 4.56
CA LEU A 33 7.88 -4.46 5.97
C LEU A 33 6.81 -3.93 6.92
N MET A 34 6.18 -2.80 6.60
CA MET A 34 5.08 -2.27 7.40
C MET A 34 3.86 -3.20 7.40
N MET A 35 3.54 -3.79 6.25
CA MET A 35 2.45 -4.77 6.14
C MET A 35 2.73 -6.03 6.95
N GLU A 36 3.96 -6.53 6.90
CA GLU A 36 4.40 -7.68 7.69
C GLU A 36 4.26 -7.39 9.18
N TRP A 37 4.81 -6.26 9.65
CA TRP A 37 4.69 -5.86 11.04
C TRP A 37 3.23 -5.71 11.47
N ALA A 38 2.40 -5.06 10.63
CA ALA A 38 0.98 -4.86 10.93
C ALA A 38 0.23 -6.18 11.03
N THR A 39 0.54 -7.14 10.15
CA THR A 39 -0.06 -8.48 10.17
C THR A 39 0.30 -9.22 11.45
N HIS A 40 1.57 -9.20 11.85
CA HIS A 40 2.05 -9.87 13.07
C HIS A 40 1.54 -9.24 14.37
N ASN A 41 1.23 -7.94 14.36
CA ASN A 41 0.82 -7.20 15.56
C ASN A 41 -0.66 -6.82 15.55
N MET A 42 -1.44 -7.29 14.57
CA MET A 42 -2.86 -6.92 14.42
C MET A 42 -3.66 -7.25 15.68
N GLU A 43 -3.46 -8.44 16.26
CA GLU A 43 -4.16 -8.86 17.47
C GLU A 43 -3.87 -7.91 18.65
N LYS A 44 -2.60 -7.61 18.91
CA LYS A 44 -2.18 -6.67 19.97
C LYS A 44 -2.77 -5.27 19.76
N VAL A 45 -2.83 -4.82 18.50
CA VAL A 45 -3.44 -3.53 18.14
C VAL A 45 -4.95 -3.56 18.41
N LEU A 46 -5.65 -4.65 18.07
CA LEU A 46 -7.08 -4.80 18.32
C LEU A 46 -7.38 -4.89 19.82
N GLU A 47 -6.59 -5.62 20.60
CA GLU A 47 -6.68 -5.67 22.06
C GLU A 47 -6.53 -4.28 22.68
N SER A 48 -5.50 -3.53 22.25
CA SER A 48 -5.29 -2.15 22.70
C SER A 48 -6.48 -1.26 22.35
N ARG A 49 -7.04 -1.37 21.15
CA ARG A 49 -8.23 -0.61 20.73
C ARG A 49 -9.47 -0.95 21.58
N ASN A 50 -9.72 -2.24 21.85
CA ASN A 50 -10.87 -2.67 22.65
C ASN A 50 -10.75 -2.25 24.12
N ALA A 51 -9.55 -2.32 24.70
CA ALA A 51 -9.30 -1.86 26.07
C ALA A 51 -9.56 -0.35 26.22
N GLN A 52 -9.23 0.46 25.22
CA GLN A 52 -9.50 1.89 25.21
C GLN A 52 -10.99 2.21 25.01
N ASN A 53 -11.69 1.42 24.21
CA ASN A 53 -13.13 1.61 23.96
C ASN A 53 -14.01 1.23 25.16
N ASN A 54 -13.62 0.22 25.94
CA ASN A 54 -14.36 -0.19 27.15
C ASN A 54 -14.14 0.74 28.36
N SER A 55 -13.25 1.72 28.25
CA SER A 55 -12.97 2.72 29.29
C SER A 55 -13.67 4.07 29.04
N LYS A 56 -14.51 4.16 28.01
CA LYS A 56 -15.42 5.30 27.75
C LYS A 56 -16.86 4.85 27.93
#